data_AF-A9B6G6-F1
#
_entry.id   AF-A9B6G6-F1
#
_cell.length_a   1.000
_cell.length_b   1.000
_cell.length_c   1.000
_cell.angle_alpha   90.00
_cell.angle_beta   90.00
_cell.angle_gamma   90.00
#
_symmetry.space_group_name_H-M   'P 1'
#
loop_
_entity.id
_entity.type
_entity.pdbx_description
1 polymer ?
#
loop_
_entity_poly.entity_id
_entity_poly.type
_entity_poly.pdbx_seq_one_letter_code
_entity_poly.pdbx_strand_id
1 'polypeptide(L)'
;MALNEEQHSTSSSALVAELANYGVAATVRTALTSILDTAPGAMLYRFNPAYLAEELGLSRRAGLQLMAAAVRVGLFDLNWEARCIYCGYQAHAFDKLTQAHSQQYCAMCRDNFPAKLDEGIHVTFTVAAQVRSLPAGIDNDTWREAIDQRLGVTTSHELLTVQAFRDLFIDEPLPDGESFQIKWAALMFTDLGGSTALYARKGDPRAYSLVREHFNILFAVVDQAGGAVVKTIGDAIMAVFVDGAAAVKAGQNALAAIEQFNIDRELGDDERLTLKVGVHAGPTLAVTLNDRLDYFGTTVNAAARVQSSANYAELVVTQQVLEAPGVAEILPSDLANETLILRGLDDLPFNVVRFHN
;
A
#
# COMPACT_ATOMS: atom_id res chain seq x y z
N MET A 1 -16.23 37.28 -19.48
CA MET A 1 -16.60 36.11 -18.65
C MET A 1 -16.49 34.79 -19.43
N ALA A 2 -16.88 34.73 -20.72
CA ALA A 2 -16.76 33.50 -21.53
C ALA A 2 -15.33 33.04 -21.89
N LEU A 3 -14.32 33.91 -21.83
CA LEU A 3 -12.92 33.56 -22.21
C LEU A 3 -12.18 32.69 -21.17
N ASN A 4 -12.63 32.66 -19.91
CA ASN A 4 -12.00 31.83 -18.86
C ASN A 4 -12.53 30.39 -18.84
N GLU A 5 -13.79 30.16 -19.24
CA GLU A 5 -14.40 28.83 -19.23
C GLU A 5 -13.84 27.92 -20.34
N GLU A 6 -13.62 28.44 -21.56
CA GLU A 6 -12.99 27.68 -22.66
C GLU A 6 -11.52 27.35 -22.39
N GLN A 7 -10.77 28.22 -21.69
CA GLN A 7 -9.37 27.97 -21.33
C GLN A 7 -9.22 26.94 -20.20
N HIS A 8 -10.14 26.91 -19.22
CA HIS A 8 -10.14 25.89 -18.16
C HIS A 8 -10.54 24.49 -18.67
N SER A 9 -11.56 24.41 -19.53
CA SER A 9 -12.01 23.14 -20.16
C SER A 9 -10.91 22.48 -21.01
N THR A 10 -10.09 23.28 -21.69
CA THR A 10 -8.99 22.77 -22.53
C THR A 10 -7.80 22.29 -21.68
N SER A 11 -7.56 22.93 -20.52
CA SER A 11 -6.48 22.58 -19.59
C SER A 11 -6.76 21.27 -18.84
N SER A 12 -7.98 21.07 -18.32
CA SER A 12 -8.35 19.85 -17.60
C SER A 12 -8.28 18.61 -18.50
N SER A 13 -8.78 18.72 -19.74
CA SER A 13 -8.77 17.63 -20.72
C SER A 13 -7.35 17.17 -21.08
N ALA A 14 -6.40 18.10 -21.16
CA ALA A 14 -4.99 17.78 -21.42
C ALA A 14 -4.36 17.02 -20.25
N LEU A 15 -4.55 17.49 -19.02
CA LEU A 15 -4.04 16.81 -17.82
C LEU A 15 -4.66 15.43 -17.62
N VAL A 16 -5.96 15.28 -17.89
CA VAL A 16 -6.62 13.96 -17.86
C VAL A 16 -6.02 13.03 -18.90
N ALA A 17 -5.67 13.52 -20.11
CA ALA A 17 -5.05 12.68 -21.13
C ALA A 17 -3.68 12.12 -20.69
N GLU A 18 -2.91 12.86 -19.89
CA GLU A 18 -1.61 12.42 -19.36
C GLU A 18 -1.72 11.19 -18.43
N LEU A 19 -2.89 10.94 -17.83
CA LEU A 19 -3.14 9.73 -17.04
C LEU A 19 -2.96 8.42 -17.83
N ALA A 20 -2.95 8.49 -19.17
CA ALA A 20 -2.58 7.35 -20.03
C ALA A 20 -1.18 6.82 -19.73
N ASN A 21 -0.24 7.70 -19.36
CA ASN A 21 1.14 7.33 -19.03
C ASN A 21 1.24 6.48 -17.74
N TYR A 22 0.17 6.48 -16.93
CA TYR A 22 0.04 5.73 -15.68
C TYR A 22 -0.91 4.53 -15.83
N GLY A 23 -1.26 4.14 -17.06
CA GLY A 23 -2.10 2.97 -17.33
C GLY A 23 -3.60 3.17 -17.07
N VAL A 24 -4.07 4.40 -16.81
CA VAL A 24 -5.50 4.66 -16.58
C VAL A 24 -6.29 4.47 -17.87
N ALA A 25 -7.32 3.62 -17.86
CA ALA A 25 -8.13 3.30 -19.04
C ALA A 25 -8.86 4.52 -19.62
N ALA A 26 -9.04 4.54 -20.95
CA ALA A 26 -9.69 5.65 -21.64
C ALA A 26 -11.13 5.92 -21.13
N THR A 27 -11.88 4.88 -20.81
CA THR A 27 -13.24 4.98 -20.23
C THR A 27 -13.24 5.72 -18.90
N VAL A 28 -12.29 5.40 -18.02
CA VAL A 28 -12.11 6.06 -16.72
C VAL A 28 -11.73 7.53 -16.91
N ARG A 29 -10.82 7.83 -17.84
CA ARG A 29 -10.42 9.23 -18.16
C ARG A 29 -11.59 10.07 -18.67
N THR A 30 -12.42 9.52 -19.56
CA THR A 30 -13.63 10.21 -20.04
C THR A 30 -14.62 10.47 -18.90
N ALA A 31 -14.87 9.47 -18.05
CA ALA A 31 -15.76 9.62 -16.91
C ALA A 31 -15.23 10.66 -15.90
N LEU A 32 -13.92 10.64 -15.60
CA LEU A 32 -13.28 11.62 -14.72
C LEU A 32 -13.42 13.05 -15.26
N THR A 33 -13.24 13.25 -16.56
CA THR A 33 -13.45 14.56 -17.21
C THR A 33 -14.88 15.05 -16.95
N SER A 34 -15.87 14.19 -17.18
CA SER A 34 -17.28 14.52 -16.93
C SER A 34 -17.53 14.89 -15.47
N ILE A 35 -16.92 14.18 -14.50
CA ILE A 35 -17.06 14.49 -13.08
C ILE A 35 -16.45 15.85 -12.75
N LEU A 36 -15.22 16.13 -13.23
CA LEU A 36 -14.54 17.40 -12.99
C LEU A 36 -15.36 18.60 -13.49
N ASP A 37 -16.02 18.45 -14.64
CA ASP A 37 -16.83 19.50 -15.26
C ASP A 37 -18.20 19.69 -14.58
N THR A 38 -18.86 18.59 -14.20
CA THR A 38 -20.29 18.62 -13.83
C THR A 38 -20.57 18.46 -12.33
N ALA A 39 -19.67 17.86 -11.56
CA ALA A 39 -19.91 17.62 -10.15
C ALA A 39 -20.08 18.93 -9.36
N PRO A 40 -20.91 18.95 -8.30
CA PRO A 40 -20.93 20.05 -7.35
C PRO A 40 -19.53 20.28 -6.76
N GLY A 41 -19.07 21.53 -6.67
CA GLY A 41 -17.71 21.84 -6.21
C GLY A 41 -17.40 21.32 -4.80
N ALA A 42 -18.41 21.26 -3.91
CA ALA A 42 -18.27 20.68 -2.57
C ALA A 42 -17.89 19.20 -2.57
N MET A 43 -18.21 18.46 -3.65
CA MET A 43 -17.83 17.05 -3.82
C MET A 43 -16.41 16.88 -4.36
N LEU A 44 -15.78 17.98 -4.79
CA LEU A 44 -14.40 18.04 -5.27
C LEU A 44 -13.48 18.76 -4.28
N TYR A 45 -13.96 19.05 -3.07
CA TYR A 45 -13.21 19.71 -2.01
C TYR A 45 -13.03 18.76 -0.82
N ARG A 46 -11.78 18.47 -0.46
CA ARG A 46 -11.41 17.57 0.65
C ARG A 46 -12.26 16.28 0.67
N PHE A 47 -12.49 15.71 -0.50
CA PHE A 47 -13.34 14.54 -0.64
C PHE A 47 -12.58 13.26 -0.28
N ASN A 48 -13.31 12.25 0.19
CA ASN A 48 -12.79 10.91 0.40
C ASN A 48 -12.61 10.22 -0.98
N PRO A 49 -11.40 9.75 -1.34
CA PRO A 49 -11.15 9.19 -2.67
C PRO A 49 -11.97 7.94 -2.98
N ALA A 50 -12.48 7.23 -1.96
CA ALA A 50 -13.39 6.11 -2.15
C ALA A 50 -14.70 6.53 -2.86
N TYR A 51 -15.14 7.77 -2.69
CA TYR A 51 -16.29 8.33 -3.41
C TYR A 51 -16.03 8.37 -4.92
N LEU A 52 -14.90 8.95 -5.33
CA LEU A 52 -14.54 9.01 -6.75
C LEU A 52 -14.34 7.62 -7.35
N ALA A 53 -13.78 6.68 -6.58
CA ALA A 53 -13.65 5.29 -7.00
C ALA A 53 -15.02 4.67 -7.32
N GLU A 54 -16.01 4.86 -6.45
CA GLU A 54 -17.38 4.37 -6.66
C GLU A 54 -18.04 4.98 -7.90
N GLU A 55 -17.96 6.32 -8.06
CA GLU A 55 -18.51 7.03 -9.22
C GLU A 55 -17.90 6.57 -10.55
N LEU A 56 -16.64 6.12 -10.52
CA LEU A 56 -15.92 5.61 -11.69
C LEU A 56 -16.06 4.09 -11.87
N GLY A 57 -16.79 3.39 -10.99
CA GLY A 57 -16.91 1.93 -11.02
C GLY A 57 -15.59 1.19 -10.77
N LEU A 58 -14.68 1.81 -10.01
CA LEU A 58 -13.37 1.27 -9.67
C LEU A 58 -13.39 0.59 -8.31
N SER A 59 -12.50 -0.40 -8.12
CA SER A 59 -12.20 -0.86 -6.77
C SER A 59 -11.55 0.26 -5.96
N ARG A 60 -11.67 0.20 -4.63
CA ARG A 60 -11.07 1.18 -3.73
C ARG A 60 -9.57 1.39 -3.98
N ARG A 61 -8.82 0.29 -4.17
CA ARG A 61 -7.39 0.32 -4.49
C ARG A 61 -7.09 0.96 -5.85
N ALA A 62 -7.88 0.65 -6.88
CA ALA A 62 -7.74 1.26 -8.21
C ALA A 62 -8.07 2.76 -8.18
N GLY A 63 -9.05 3.16 -7.36
CA GLY A 63 -9.32 4.56 -7.05
C GLY A 63 -8.12 5.27 -6.46
N LEU A 64 -7.44 4.68 -5.46
CA LEU A 64 -6.23 5.28 -4.89
C LEU A 64 -5.05 5.32 -5.86
N GLN A 65 -4.87 4.31 -6.72
CA GLN A 65 -3.87 4.34 -7.79
C GLN A 65 -4.15 5.49 -8.78
N LEU A 66 -5.42 5.67 -9.16
CA LEU A 66 -5.85 6.80 -9.98
C LEU A 66 -5.54 8.11 -9.26
N MET A 67 -5.85 8.25 -7.97
CA MET A 67 -5.59 9.48 -7.22
C MET A 67 -4.11 9.81 -7.13
N ALA A 68 -3.23 8.83 -6.91
CA ALA A 68 -1.79 9.05 -6.92
C ALA A 68 -1.30 9.62 -8.26
N ALA A 69 -1.75 9.02 -9.37
CA ALA A 69 -1.44 9.53 -10.71
C ALA A 69 -2.06 10.92 -10.96
N ALA A 70 -3.29 11.14 -10.50
CA ALA A 70 -4.01 12.40 -10.70
C ALA A 70 -3.40 13.56 -9.92
N VAL A 71 -2.87 13.34 -8.71
CA VAL A 71 -2.06 14.33 -8.00
C VAL A 71 -0.76 14.60 -8.76
N ARG A 72 -0.10 13.56 -9.27
CA ARG A 72 1.17 13.71 -10.00
C ARG A 72 1.03 14.59 -11.26
N VAL A 73 -0.07 14.47 -11.99
CA VAL A 73 -0.36 15.32 -13.17
C VAL A 73 -1.00 16.65 -12.80
N GLY A 74 -1.23 16.92 -11.51
CA GLY A 74 -1.80 18.20 -11.05
C GLY A 74 -3.30 18.35 -11.29
N LEU A 75 -4.06 17.25 -11.32
CA LEU A 75 -5.52 17.29 -11.34
C LEU A 75 -6.11 17.57 -9.95
N PHE A 76 -5.44 17.07 -8.92
CA PHE A 76 -5.86 17.21 -7.53
C PHE A 76 -4.69 17.58 -6.64
N ASP A 77 -4.99 18.32 -5.58
CA ASP A 77 -4.14 18.51 -4.43
C ASP A 77 -4.44 17.41 -3.40
N LEU A 78 -3.39 16.86 -2.79
CA LEU A 78 -3.48 15.91 -1.70
C LEU A 78 -3.54 16.65 -0.37
N ASN A 79 -4.51 16.30 0.47
CA ASN A 79 -4.68 16.86 1.80
C ASN A 79 -4.63 15.74 2.85
N TRP A 80 -4.11 16.07 4.02
CA TRP A 80 -4.00 15.16 5.14
C TRP A 80 -4.68 15.75 6.37
N GLU A 81 -5.35 14.90 7.13
CA GLU A 81 -6.16 15.33 8.27
C GLU A 81 -5.88 14.46 9.49
N ALA A 82 -5.35 15.07 10.55
CA ALA A 82 -5.27 14.42 11.85
C ALA A 82 -6.63 14.48 12.54
N ARG A 83 -7.28 13.34 12.70
CA ARG A 83 -8.54 13.18 13.45
C ARG A 83 -8.28 12.47 14.77
N CYS A 84 -8.85 13.02 15.83
CA CYS A 84 -8.73 12.44 17.16
C CYS A 84 -9.40 11.07 17.20
N ILE A 85 -8.62 10.02 17.49
CA ILE A 85 -9.12 8.63 17.56
C ILE A 85 -10.13 8.38 18.70
N TYR A 86 -10.31 9.34 19.61
CA TYR A 86 -11.24 9.24 20.72
C TYR A 86 -12.59 9.91 20.47
N CYS A 87 -12.61 11.05 19.77
CA CYS A 87 -13.84 11.84 19.56
C CYS A 87 -14.17 12.16 18.09
N GLY A 88 -13.28 11.82 17.15
CA GLY A 88 -13.46 12.08 15.71
C GLY A 88 -13.24 13.54 15.28
N TYR A 89 -12.97 14.46 16.21
CA TYR A 89 -12.70 15.86 15.89
C TYR A 89 -11.47 16.00 14.99
N GLN A 90 -11.59 16.79 13.91
CA GLN A 90 -10.45 17.16 13.08
C GLN A 90 -9.56 18.13 13.86
N ALA A 91 -8.44 17.62 14.36
CA ALA A 91 -7.52 18.40 15.16
C ALA A 91 -6.69 19.35 14.29
N HIS A 92 -6.12 18.82 13.20
CA HIS A 92 -5.24 19.57 12.29
C HIS A 92 -5.41 19.07 10.85
N ALA A 93 -5.19 19.96 9.87
CA ALA A 93 -5.05 19.61 8.46
C ALA A 93 -3.70 20.12 7.95
N PHE A 94 -3.12 19.40 6.99
CA PHE A 94 -1.81 19.67 6.43
C PHE A 94 -1.75 19.26 4.96
N ASP A 95 -0.87 19.91 4.19
CA ASP A 95 -0.70 19.66 2.76
C ASP A 95 0.44 18.68 2.50
N LYS A 96 1.34 18.49 3.47
CA LYS A 96 2.44 17.52 3.39
C LYS A 96 2.49 16.66 4.64
N LEU A 97 2.69 15.36 4.46
CA LEU A 97 2.81 14.42 5.58
C LEU A 97 3.97 14.75 6.52
N THR A 98 5.02 15.42 6.04
CA THR A 98 6.14 15.94 6.84
C THR A 98 5.73 16.98 7.89
N GLN A 99 4.51 17.51 7.83
CA GLN A 99 3.96 18.44 8.83
C GLN A 99 3.21 17.71 9.96
N ALA A 100 3.02 16.40 9.85
CA ALA A 100 2.40 15.61 10.89
C ALA A 100 3.35 15.36 12.07
N HIS A 101 2.76 15.07 13.24
CA HIS A 101 3.47 14.63 14.43
C HIS A 101 2.84 13.33 14.95
N SER A 102 3.64 12.41 15.49
CA SER A 102 3.15 11.14 16.03
C SER A 102 2.23 11.32 17.24
N GLN A 103 2.35 12.44 17.94
CA GLN A 103 1.43 12.91 18.98
C GLN A 103 0.73 14.19 18.51
N GLN A 104 -0.60 14.21 18.61
CA GLN A 104 -1.44 15.32 18.20
C GLN A 104 -2.27 15.80 19.38
N TYR A 105 -2.52 17.11 19.47
CA TYR A 105 -3.40 17.67 20.49
C TYR A 105 -4.82 17.82 19.95
N CYS A 106 -5.81 17.33 20.70
CA CYS A 106 -7.22 17.52 20.38
C CYS A 106 -7.83 18.63 21.24
N ALA A 107 -8.27 19.73 20.62
CA ALA A 107 -8.91 20.84 21.33
C ALA A 107 -10.25 20.46 21.99
N MET A 108 -10.98 19.49 21.42
CA MET A 108 -12.27 19.02 21.96
C MET A 108 -12.09 18.15 23.21
N CYS A 109 -11.14 17.22 23.18
CA CYS A 109 -10.81 16.37 24.34
C CYS A 109 -9.96 17.11 25.37
N ARG A 110 -9.24 18.15 24.93
CA ARG A 110 -8.17 18.83 25.67
C ARG A 110 -7.05 17.89 26.12
N ASP A 111 -6.73 16.92 25.27
CA ASP A 111 -5.71 15.90 25.54
C ASP A 111 -4.94 15.53 24.27
N ASN A 112 -3.78 14.91 24.45
CA ASN A 112 -2.98 14.37 23.36
C ASN A 112 -3.49 13.00 22.93
N PHE A 113 -3.31 12.67 21.66
CA PHE A 113 -3.63 11.36 21.11
C PHE A 113 -2.53 10.89 20.13
N PRO A 114 -2.31 9.57 20.02
CA PRO A 114 -1.40 9.03 19.02
C PRO A 114 -2.02 9.11 17.63
N ALA A 115 -1.31 9.75 16.69
CA ALA A 115 -1.72 9.86 15.30
C ALA A 115 -1.33 8.61 14.51
N LYS A 116 -1.99 7.49 14.78
CA LYS A 116 -1.71 6.24 14.06
C LYS A 116 -2.05 6.37 12.58
N LEU A 117 -1.21 5.86 11.69
CA LEU A 117 -1.41 6.03 10.24
C LEU A 117 -2.63 5.28 9.71
N ASP A 118 -3.02 4.19 10.38
CA ASP A 118 -4.17 3.34 10.03
C ASP A 118 -5.46 3.69 10.78
N GLU A 119 -5.45 4.72 11.63
CA GLU A 119 -6.65 5.16 12.37
C GLU A 119 -6.82 6.70 12.39
N GLY A 120 -5.78 7.45 12.76
CA GLY A 120 -5.89 8.88 13.13
C GLY A 120 -5.44 9.89 12.07
N ILE A 121 -4.79 9.46 10.99
CA ILE A 121 -4.44 10.35 9.87
C ILE A 121 -5.20 9.90 8.63
N HIS A 122 -6.07 10.77 8.14
CA HIS A 122 -6.91 10.54 6.98
C HIS A 122 -6.38 11.31 5.77
N VAL A 123 -6.71 10.81 4.59
CA VAL A 123 -6.33 11.36 3.30
C VAL A 123 -7.58 11.86 2.60
N THR A 124 -7.54 13.12 2.19
CA THR A 124 -8.57 13.75 1.37
C THR A 124 -7.94 14.42 0.15
N PHE A 125 -8.75 14.71 -0.86
CA PHE A 125 -8.26 15.33 -2.08
C PHE A 125 -9.12 16.53 -2.46
N THR A 126 -8.51 17.52 -3.10
CA THR A 126 -9.19 18.71 -3.59
C THR A 126 -8.85 18.90 -5.06
N VAL A 127 -9.82 19.22 -5.91
CA VAL A 127 -9.51 19.55 -7.32
C VAL A 127 -8.57 20.75 -7.37
N ALA A 128 -7.51 20.64 -8.15
CA ALA A 128 -6.50 21.69 -8.23
C ALA A 128 -7.11 22.96 -8.84
N ALA A 129 -6.73 24.13 -8.32
CA ALA A 129 -7.29 25.41 -8.77
C ALA A 129 -7.09 25.68 -10.27
N GLN A 130 -6.03 25.12 -10.87
CA GLN A 130 -5.75 25.19 -12.32
C GLN A 130 -6.72 24.37 -13.18
N VAL A 131 -7.38 23.39 -12.58
CA VAL A 131 -8.45 22.59 -13.21
C VAL A 131 -9.78 23.27 -12.98
N ARG A 132 -10.09 23.58 -11.70
CA ARG A 132 -11.35 24.20 -11.31
C ARG A 132 -11.19 25.00 -10.04
N SER A 133 -11.33 26.32 -10.14
CA SER A 133 -11.36 27.20 -8.96
C SER A 133 -12.64 26.98 -8.15
N LEU A 134 -12.49 26.69 -6.86
CA LEU A 134 -13.62 26.54 -5.94
C LEU A 134 -13.81 27.79 -5.06
N PRO A 135 -15.04 28.22 -4.78
CA PRO A 135 -15.33 29.27 -3.81
C PRO A 135 -14.78 28.98 -2.41
N ALA A 136 -14.36 30.02 -1.69
CA ALA A 136 -14.01 29.89 -0.28
C ALA A 136 -15.22 29.42 0.56
N GLY A 137 -14.98 28.55 1.54
CA GLY A 137 -16.04 28.03 2.41
C GLY A 137 -17.00 27.05 1.74
N ILE A 138 -16.62 26.46 0.59
CA ILE A 138 -17.42 25.43 -0.09
C ILE A 138 -17.47 24.09 0.67
N ASP A 139 -16.73 23.98 1.78
CA ASP A 139 -16.67 22.75 2.58
C ASP A 139 -18.06 22.31 3.02
N ASN A 140 -18.30 21.00 2.93
CA ASN A 140 -19.55 20.37 3.31
C ASN A 140 -19.25 19.18 4.21
N ASP A 141 -18.95 19.49 5.47
CA ASP A 141 -18.63 18.49 6.50
C ASP A 141 -19.73 17.43 6.63
N THR A 142 -21.01 17.84 6.55
CA THR A 142 -22.14 16.91 6.66
C THR A 142 -22.16 15.88 5.53
N TRP A 143 -21.87 16.31 4.29
CA TRP A 143 -21.76 15.38 3.17
C TRP A 143 -20.54 14.48 3.31
N ARG A 144 -19.38 15.02 3.68
CA ARG A 144 -18.14 14.24 3.90
C ARG A 144 -18.33 13.18 4.97
N GLU A 145 -18.93 13.53 6.11
CA GLU A 145 -19.23 12.58 7.18
C GLU A 145 -20.17 11.45 6.71
N ALA A 146 -21.19 11.78 5.90
CA ALA A 146 -22.08 10.77 5.33
C ALA A 146 -21.34 9.83 4.36
N ILE A 147 -20.40 10.35 3.56
CA ILE A 147 -19.54 9.55 2.68
C ILE A 147 -18.60 8.65 3.50
N ASP A 148 -17.94 9.20 4.52
CA ASP A 148 -17.03 8.46 5.40
C ASP A 148 -17.76 7.34 6.15
N GLN A 149 -19.00 7.57 6.61
CA GLN A 149 -19.82 6.53 7.24
C GLN A 149 -20.22 5.41 6.26
N ARG A 150 -20.48 5.75 5.00
CA ARG A 150 -20.95 4.81 3.98
C ARG A 150 -19.81 4.01 3.37
N LEU A 151 -18.71 4.66 3.04
CA LEU A 151 -17.60 4.09 2.28
C LEU A 151 -16.38 3.76 3.15
N GLY A 152 -16.33 4.26 4.39
CA GLY A 152 -15.16 4.19 5.24
C GLY A 152 -14.13 5.26 4.88
N VAL A 153 -13.47 5.82 5.90
CA VAL A 153 -12.40 6.81 5.74
C VAL A 153 -11.21 6.20 4.99
N THR A 154 -10.50 7.01 4.20
CA THR A 154 -9.21 6.60 3.62
C THR A 154 -8.09 7.01 4.56
N THR A 155 -7.35 6.02 5.06
CA THR A 155 -6.26 6.27 6.01
C THR A 155 -4.96 6.55 5.28
N SER A 156 -4.03 7.25 5.96
CA SER A 156 -2.70 7.47 5.42
C SER A 156 -1.97 6.15 5.14
N HIS A 157 -2.12 5.14 6.02
CA HIS A 157 -1.50 3.85 5.78
C HIS A 157 -2.00 3.21 4.48
N GLU A 158 -3.30 3.31 4.20
CA GLU A 158 -3.89 2.80 2.96
C GLU A 158 -3.23 3.40 1.72
N LEU A 159 -3.15 4.74 1.64
CA LEU A 159 -2.47 5.43 0.53
C LEU A 159 -0.98 5.08 0.47
N LEU A 160 -0.28 5.02 1.61
CA LEU A 160 1.14 4.69 1.69
C LEU A 160 1.44 3.22 1.34
N THR A 161 0.44 2.34 1.27
CA THR A 161 0.57 0.98 0.73
C THR A 161 0.22 0.88 -0.76
N VAL A 162 -0.04 2.01 -1.42
CA VAL A 162 -0.20 2.07 -2.87
C VAL A 162 1.17 2.13 -3.53
N GLN A 163 1.57 1.08 -4.26
CA GLN A 163 2.88 1.04 -4.94
C GLN A 163 3.08 2.27 -5.84
N ALA A 164 2.08 2.61 -6.67
CA ALA A 164 2.12 3.81 -7.50
C ALA A 164 2.34 5.10 -6.68
N PHE A 165 1.76 5.22 -5.48
CA PHE A 165 2.00 6.37 -4.63
C PHE A 165 3.47 6.41 -4.16
N ARG A 166 4.00 5.28 -3.68
CA ARG A 166 5.41 5.19 -3.27
C ARG A 166 6.39 5.53 -4.39
N ASP A 167 6.07 5.12 -5.62
CA ASP A 167 6.95 5.35 -6.77
C ASP A 167 6.90 6.83 -7.24
N LEU A 168 5.75 7.48 -7.11
CA LEU A 168 5.54 8.86 -7.56
C LEU A 168 5.91 9.91 -6.52
N PHE A 169 5.83 9.57 -5.24
CA PHE A 169 6.03 10.47 -4.11
C PHE A 169 7.19 10.01 -3.20
N ILE A 170 8.28 9.56 -3.82
CA ILE A 170 9.50 9.13 -3.10
C ILE A 170 10.04 10.27 -2.21
N ASP A 171 9.89 11.52 -2.65
CA ASP A 171 10.38 12.72 -1.95
C ASP A 171 9.38 13.25 -0.89
N GLU A 172 8.35 12.49 -0.54
CA GLU A 172 7.43 12.80 0.57
C GLU A 172 7.62 11.80 1.72
N PRO A 173 8.75 11.87 2.45
CA PRO A 173 8.99 11.00 3.59
C PRO A 173 8.05 11.35 4.76
N LEU A 174 8.03 10.47 5.77
CA LEU A 174 7.53 10.86 7.09
C LEU A 174 8.47 11.93 7.70
N PRO A 175 7.96 12.80 8.58
CA PRO A 175 8.77 13.82 9.23
C PRO A 175 10.02 13.24 9.93
N ASP A 176 11.13 13.97 9.85
CA ASP A 176 12.40 13.56 10.45
C ASP A 176 12.29 13.40 11.97
N GLY A 177 12.79 12.29 12.49
CA GLY A 177 12.76 11.98 13.92
C GLY A 177 11.39 11.57 14.46
N GLU A 178 10.35 11.53 13.62
CA GLU A 178 9.04 10.99 13.98
C GLU A 178 8.95 9.49 13.64
N SER A 179 8.13 8.78 14.42
CA SER A 179 7.74 7.41 14.12
C SER A 179 6.25 7.28 14.36
N PHE A 180 5.54 6.75 13.37
CA PHE A 180 4.09 6.68 13.44
C PHE A 180 3.67 5.24 13.68
N GLN A 181 2.79 5.06 14.65
CA GLN A 181 2.23 3.74 14.93
C GLN A 181 1.25 3.32 13.84
N ILE A 182 1.28 2.03 13.53
CA ILE A 182 0.26 1.33 12.78
C ILE A 182 -0.21 0.20 13.68
N LYS A 183 -1.50 0.14 13.96
CA LYS A 183 -2.07 -0.88 14.85
C LYS A 183 -2.03 -2.26 14.20
N TRP A 184 -2.21 -2.33 12.88
CA TRP A 184 -2.17 -3.59 12.16
C TRP A 184 -1.61 -3.41 10.74
N ALA A 185 -0.57 -4.16 10.42
CA ALA A 185 -0.08 -4.34 9.06
C ALA A 185 0.35 -5.80 8.86
N ALA A 186 0.07 -6.36 7.68
CA ALA A 186 0.64 -7.63 7.25
C ALA A 186 1.96 -7.37 6.52
N LEU A 187 3.00 -8.08 6.92
CA LEU A 187 4.34 -8.01 6.35
C LEU A 187 4.68 -9.35 5.70
N MET A 188 5.05 -9.28 4.44
CA MET A 188 5.56 -10.42 3.69
C MET A 188 7.07 -10.27 3.50
N PHE A 189 7.80 -11.32 3.83
CA PHE A 189 9.21 -11.46 3.47
C PHE A 189 9.36 -12.61 2.50
N THR A 190 10.25 -12.45 1.54
CA THR A 190 10.70 -13.53 0.66
C THR A 190 12.17 -13.81 0.86
N ASP A 191 12.66 -14.93 0.34
CA ASP A 191 14.09 -15.25 0.22
C ASP A 191 14.28 -16.18 -0.97
N LEU A 192 15.34 -15.95 -1.75
CA LEU A 192 15.66 -16.78 -2.89
C LEU A 192 16.61 -17.89 -2.45
N GLY A 193 16.09 -19.10 -2.43
CA GLY A 193 16.80 -20.28 -2.01
C GLY A 193 18.05 -20.57 -2.84
N GLY A 194 19.18 -20.80 -2.17
CA GLY A 194 20.41 -21.24 -2.82
C GLY A 194 21.05 -20.22 -3.75
N SER A 195 20.71 -18.93 -3.65
CA SER A 195 21.23 -17.87 -4.51
C SER A 195 22.76 -17.80 -4.52
N THR A 196 23.41 -17.91 -3.36
CA THR A 196 24.88 -17.94 -3.28
C THR A 196 25.47 -19.06 -4.14
N ALA A 197 24.83 -20.22 -4.15
CA ALA A 197 25.26 -21.37 -4.94
C ALA A 197 24.98 -21.16 -6.44
N LEU A 198 23.91 -20.42 -6.80
CA LEU A 198 23.65 -19.99 -8.17
C LEU A 198 24.77 -19.09 -8.69
N TYR A 199 25.17 -18.06 -7.93
CA TYR A 199 26.30 -17.19 -8.27
C TYR A 199 27.60 -17.98 -8.46
N ALA A 200 27.92 -18.89 -7.54
CA ALA A 200 29.13 -19.70 -7.62
C ALA A 200 29.18 -20.63 -8.85
N ARG A 201 28.03 -21.19 -9.27
CA ARG A 201 27.96 -22.13 -10.40
C ARG A 201 27.87 -21.45 -11.77
N LYS A 202 27.17 -20.32 -11.86
CA LYS A 202 26.82 -19.68 -13.15
C LYS A 202 27.56 -18.38 -13.42
N GLY A 203 28.22 -17.83 -12.40
CA GLY A 203 28.86 -16.52 -12.47
C GLY A 203 27.88 -15.36 -12.36
N ASP A 204 28.41 -14.20 -11.99
CA ASP A 204 27.62 -13.01 -11.63
C ASP A 204 26.67 -12.54 -12.72
N PRO A 205 27.04 -12.45 -14.01
CA PRO A 205 26.14 -11.90 -15.03
C PRO A 205 24.87 -12.74 -15.22
N ARG A 206 25.01 -14.07 -15.24
CA ARG A 206 23.88 -14.98 -15.43
C ARG A 206 22.99 -15.01 -14.19
N ALA A 207 23.59 -15.17 -13.01
CA ALA A 207 22.85 -15.18 -11.75
C ALA A 207 22.09 -13.86 -11.54
N TYR A 208 22.74 -12.71 -11.77
CA TYR A 208 22.10 -11.41 -11.66
C TYR A 208 20.95 -11.23 -12.66
N SER A 209 21.09 -11.73 -13.89
CA SER A 209 19.99 -11.67 -14.88
C SER A 209 18.73 -12.41 -14.40
N LEU A 210 18.89 -13.58 -13.76
CA LEU A 210 17.78 -14.36 -13.21
C LEU A 210 17.18 -13.66 -11.98
N VAL A 211 18.03 -13.17 -11.07
CA VAL A 211 17.61 -12.45 -9.87
C VAL A 211 16.83 -11.17 -10.22
N ARG A 212 17.24 -10.46 -11.28
CA ARG A 212 16.52 -9.26 -11.74
C ARG A 212 15.12 -9.58 -12.26
N GLU A 213 14.97 -10.64 -13.05
CA GLU A 213 13.65 -11.06 -13.55
C GLU A 213 12.76 -11.57 -12.40
N HIS A 214 13.35 -12.27 -11.42
CA HIS A 214 12.69 -12.62 -10.16
C HIS A 214 12.15 -11.39 -9.43
N PHE A 215 12.93 -10.32 -9.30
CA PHE A 215 12.43 -9.09 -8.67
C PHE A 215 11.25 -8.49 -9.43
N ASN A 216 11.31 -8.45 -10.76
CA ASN A 216 10.19 -7.94 -11.57
C ASN A 216 8.91 -8.73 -11.33
N ILE A 217 9.01 -10.07 -11.24
CA ILE A 217 7.88 -10.95 -10.92
C ILE A 217 7.32 -10.61 -9.54
N LEU A 218 8.17 -10.54 -8.52
CA LEU A 218 7.72 -10.28 -7.15
C LEU A 218 7.09 -8.89 -6.99
N PHE A 219 7.67 -7.86 -7.62
CA PHE A 219 7.11 -6.51 -7.59
C PHE A 219 5.71 -6.47 -8.22
N ALA A 220 5.55 -7.13 -9.37
CA ALA A 220 4.25 -7.22 -10.04
C ALA A 220 3.23 -7.99 -9.19
N VAL A 221 3.61 -9.11 -8.59
CA VAL A 221 2.72 -9.92 -7.73
C VAL A 221 2.25 -9.13 -6.51
N VAL A 222 3.15 -8.40 -5.85
CA VAL A 222 2.82 -7.57 -4.68
C VAL A 222 1.84 -6.45 -5.04
N ASP A 223 2.10 -5.71 -6.12
CA ASP A 223 1.20 -4.60 -6.51
C ASP A 223 -0.16 -5.12 -6.99
N GLN A 224 -0.20 -6.21 -7.77
CA GLN A 224 -1.44 -6.83 -8.23
C GLN A 224 -2.29 -7.39 -7.08
N ALA A 225 -1.66 -7.86 -6.00
CA ALA A 225 -2.35 -8.28 -4.79
C ALA A 225 -2.80 -7.10 -3.92
N GLY A 226 -2.40 -5.87 -4.24
CA GLY A 226 -2.81 -4.66 -3.54
C GLY A 226 -1.85 -4.21 -2.43
N GLY A 227 -0.67 -4.82 -2.33
CA GLY A 227 0.39 -4.40 -1.39
C GLY A 227 1.35 -3.38 -1.99
N ALA A 228 2.42 -3.14 -1.26
CA ALA A 228 3.57 -2.37 -1.71
C ALA A 228 4.88 -3.02 -1.27
N VAL A 229 5.89 -2.98 -2.15
CA VAL A 229 7.26 -3.34 -1.82
C VAL A 229 7.88 -2.21 -1.01
N VAL A 230 8.34 -2.54 0.18
CA VAL A 230 9.02 -1.60 1.09
C VAL A 230 10.47 -1.43 0.63
N LYS A 231 11.19 -2.55 0.50
CA LYS A 231 12.60 -2.58 0.12
C LYS A 231 13.04 -3.98 -0.32
N THR A 232 14.20 -4.05 -0.95
CA THR A 232 14.93 -5.29 -1.19
C THR A 232 15.99 -5.51 -0.10
N ILE A 233 16.31 -6.77 0.19
CA ILE A 233 17.35 -7.17 1.15
C ILE A 233 18.18 -8.27 0.50
N GLY A 234 19.26 -7.91 -0.18
CA GLY A 234 19.97 -8.86 -1.04
C GLY A 234 19.08 -9.25 -2.23
N ASP A 235 18.67 -10.52 -2.29
CA ASP A 235 17.77 -11.18 -3.24
C ASP A 235 16.33 -11.39 -2.71
N ALA A 236 16.08 -10.97 -1.47
CA ALA A 236 14.78 -10.95 -0.83
C ALA A 236 14.03 -9.63 -1.07
N ILE A 237 12.70 -9.67 -0.93
CA ILE A 237 11.87 -8.47 -0.78
C ILE A 237 11.18 -8.45 0.58
N MET A 238 10.92 -7.24 1.06
CA MET A 238 9.99 -6.94 2.13
C MET A 238 8.80 -6.19 1.54
N ALA A 239 7.59 -6.66 1.78
CA ALA A 239 6.35 -6.03 1.33
C ALA A 239 5.37 -5.85 2.48
N VAL A 240 4.47 -4.88 2.33
CA VAL A 240 3.44 -4.51 3.32
C VAL A 240 2.05 -4.48 2.69
N PHE A 241 1.06 -4.89 3.48
CA PHE A 241 -0.34 -4.95 3.10
C PHE A 241 -1.23 -4.45 4.25
N VAL A 242 -2.30 -3.74 3.90
CA VAL A 242 -3.38 -3.37 4.84
C VAL A 242 -4.37 -4.51 5.07
N ASP A 243 -4.31 -5.56 4.24
CA ASP A 243 -5.23 -6.68 4.22
C ASP A 243 -4.46 -8.02 4.27
N GLY A 244 -4.87 -8.92 5.15
CA GLY A 244 -4.20 -10.20 5.36
C GLY A 244 -4.42 -11.19 4.21
N ALA A 245 -5.62 -11.19 3.63
CA ALA A 245 -5.98 -12.01 2.48
C ALA A 245 -5.16 -11.62 1.24
N ALA A 246 -4.96 -10.31 1.03
CA ALA A 246 -4.06 -9.78 0.01
C ALA A 246 -2.62 -10.28 0.20
N ALA A 247 -2.10 -10.24 1.43
CA ALA A 247 -0.74 -10.72 1.72
C ALA A 247 -0.56 -12.22 1.48
N VAL A 248 -1.53 -13.05 1.89
CA VAL A 248 -1.51 -14.50 1.66
C VAL A 248 -1.58 -14.82 0.17
N LYS A 249 -2.49 -14.15 -0.56
CA LYS A 249 -2.63 -14.31 -2.01
C LYS A 249 -1.37 -13.88 -2.75
N ALA A 250 -0.72 -12.80 -2.33
CA ALA A 250 0.57 -12.38 -2.87
C ALA A 250 1.62 -13.48 -2.68
N GLY A 251 1.69 -14.10 -1.50
CA GLY A 251 2.62 -15.20 -1.23
C GLY A 251 2.37 -16.42 -2.12
N GLN A 252 1.12 -16.86 -2.27
CA GLN A 252 0.75 -17.98 -3.15
C GLN A 252 1.08 -17.67 -4.62
N ASN A 253 0.70 -16.48 -5.09
CA ASN A 253 0.98 -16.03 -6.45
C ASN A 253 2.48 -15.92 -6.72
N ALA A 254 3.29 -15.51 -5.72
CA ALA A 254 4.74 -15.42 -5.87
C ALA A 254 5.38 -16.79 -6.06
N LEU A 255 4.96 -17.79 -5.26
CA LEU A 255 5.40 -19.18 -5.44
C LEU A 255 5.04 -19.70 -6.84
N ALA A 256 3.78 -19.54 -7.25
CA ALA A 256 3.30 -20.00 -8.55
C ALA A 256 3.99 -19.29 -9.72
N ALA A 257 4.22 -17.98 -9.63
CA ALA A 257 4.85 -17.21 -10.69
C ALA A 257 6.34 -17.53 -10.87
N ILE A 258 7.07 -17.79 -9.77
CA ILE A 258 8.46 -18.25 -9.85
C ILE A 258 8.54 -19.66 -10.44
N GLU A 259 7.61 -20.54 -10.07
CA GLU A 259 7.51 -21.87 -10.68
C GLU A 259 7.26 -21.79 -12.19
N GLN A 260 6.29 -20.96 -12.60
CA GLN A 260 6.00 -20.74 -14.02
C GLN A 260 7.20 -20.13 -14.75
N PHE A 261 7.92 -19.20 -14.14
CA PHE A 261 9.14 -18.62 -14.71
C PHE A 261 10.23 -19.67 -14.95
N ASN A 262 10.42 -20.61 -14.02
CA ASN A 262 11.37 -21.71 -14.21
C ASN A 262 11.00 -22.57 -15.42
N ILE A 263 9.69 -22.85 -15.60
CA ILE A 263 9.16 -23.63 -16.74
C ILE A 263 9.36 -22.86 -18.04
N ASP A 264 8.93 -21.61 -18.11
CA ASP A 264 8.97 -20.78 -19.32
C ASP A 264 10.39 -20.52 -19.81
N ARG A 265 11.36 -20.47 -18.90
CA ARG A 265 12.79 -20.28 -19.20
C ARG A 265 13.56 -21.58 -19.33
N GLU A 266 12.89 -22.73 -19.21
CA GLU A 266 13.48 -24.07 -19.28
C GLU A 266 14.69 -24.23 -18.33
N LEU A 267 14.61 -23.68 -17.11
CA LEU A 267 15.71 -23.70 -16.17
C LEU A 267 15.90 -25.10 -15.58
N GLY A 268 17.08 -25.66 -15.77
CA GLY A 268 17.50 -26.89 -15.12
C GLY A 268 17.80 -26.70 -13.62
N ASP A 269 17.98 -27.80 -12.90
CA ASP A 269 18.16 -27.83 -11.44
C ASP A 269 19.27 -26.90 -10.91
N ASP A 270 20.28 -26.61 -11.73
CA ASP A 270 21.42 -25.78 -11.35
C ASP A 270 21.16 -24.26 -11.50
N GLU A 271 20.11 -23.86 -12.21
CA GLU A 271 19.62 -22.48 -12.39
C GLU A 271 18.24 -22.22 -11.80
N ARG A 272 17.50 -23.28 -11.45
CA ARG A 272 16.14 -23.20 -10.94
C ARG A 272 16.05 -22.29 -9.72
N LEU A 273 15.12 -21.35 -9.77
CA LEU A 273 14.85 -20.44 -8.67
C LEU A 273 13.82 -21.05 -7.74
N THR A 274 14.08 -21.04 -6.45
CA THR A 274 13.12 -21.55 -5.46
C THR A 274 12.90 -20.53 -4.36
N LEU A 275 11.64 -20.13 -4.18
CA LEU A 275 11.29 -19.05 -3.27
C LEU A 275 10.87 -19.60 -1.90
N LYS A 276 11.21 -18.87 -0.85
CA LYS A 276 10.66 -19.04 0.50
C LYS A 276 9.82 -17.82 0.83
N VAL A 277 8.62 -17.99 1.36
CA VAL A 277 7.74 -16.86 1.72
C VAL A 277 7.26 -17.01 3.15
N GLY A 278 7.25 -15.90 3.89
CA GLY A 278 6.65 -15.83 5.21
C GLY A 278 5.79 -14.58 5.36
N VAL A 279 4.62 -14.74 5.97
CA VAL A 279 3.67 -13.64 6.23
C VAL A 279 3.31 -13.63 7.71
N HIS A 280 3.46 -12.46 8.32
CA HIS A 280 3.06 -12.20 9.70
C HIS A 280 2.41 -10.81 9.80
N ALA A 281 1.52 -10.62 10.75
CA ALA A 281 0.82 -9.37 10.96
C ALA A 281 0.78 -8.94 12.43
N GLY A 282 0.69 -7.63 12.64
CA GLY A 282 0.63 -7.04 13.96
C GLY A 282 0.94 -5.54 13.96
N PRO A 283 1.06 -4.93 15.15
CA PRO A 283 1.40 -3.53 15.28
C PRO A 283 2.85 -3.25 14.87
N THR A 284 3.08 -2.14 14.18
CA THR A 284 4.42 -1.74 13.71
C THR A 284 4.58 -0.22 13.76
N LEU A 285 5.81 0.25 13.57
CA LEU A 285 6.13 1.65 13.40
C LEU A 285 6.49 1.91 11.95
N ALA A 286 5.85 2.89 11.33
CA ALA A 286 6.30 3.48 10.09
C ALA A 286 7.33 4.58 10.39
N VAL A 287 8.44 4.58 9.65
CA VAL A 287 9.57 5.50 9.82
C VAL A 287 10.13 5.92 8.47
N THR A 288 10.87 7.02 8.43
CA THR A 288 11.74 7.33 7.29
C THR A 288 13.12 6.72 7.54
N LEU A 289 13.61 5.89 6.63
CA LEU A 289 14.98 5.38 6.61
C LEU A 289 15.54 5.50 5.19
N ASN A 290 16.73 6.12 5.07
CA ASN A 290 17.35 6.45 3.77
C ASN A 290 16.39 7.19 2.83
N ASP A 291 15.73 8.23 3.37
CA ASP A 291 14.75 9.07 2.66
C ASP A 291 13.56 8.30 2.06
N ARG A 292 13.27 7.09 2.59
CA ARG A 292 12.16 6.25 2.14
C ARG A 292 11.34 5.75 3.31
N LEU A 293 10.06 5.55 3.05
CA LEU A 293 9.14 4.93 4.00
C LEU A 293 9.51 3.47 4.27
N ASP A 294 9.83 3.18 5.52
CA ASP A 294 10.22 1.87 6.03
C ASP A 294 9.37 1.50 7.27
N TYR A 295 9.51 0.25 7.73
CA TYR A 295 8.79 -0.28 8.87
C TYR A 295 9.77 -0.85 9.90
N PHE A 296 9.45 -0.63 11.18
CA PHE A 296 10.24 -1.08 12.31
C PHE A 296 9.36 -1.72 13.38
N GLY A 297 9.96 -2.59 14.20
CA GLY A 297 9.33 -3.19 15.37
C GLY A 297 9.39 -4.70 15.41
N THR A 298 8.84 -5.27 16.48
CA THR A 298 8.86 -6.71 16.76
C THR A 298 8.11 -7.51 15.69
N THR A 299 7.01 -6.99 15.14
CA THR A 299 6.27 -7.61 14.04
C THR A 299 7.11 -7.75 12.77
N VAL A 300 7.95 -6.76 12.43
CA VAL A 300 8.86 -6.83 11.28
C VAL A 300 9.88 -7.95 11.48
N ASN A 301 10.48 -8.00 12.67
CA ASN A 301 11.46 -9.03 13.02
C ASN A 301 10.84 -10.43 13.04
N ALA A 302 9.62 -10.56 13.55
CA ALA A 302 8.88 -11.83 13.54
C ALA A 302 8.58 -12.29 12.11
N ALA A 303 8.10 -11.40 11.23
CA ALA A 303 7.82 -11.71 9.83
C ALA A 303 9.06 -12.24 9.08
N ALA A 304 10.22 -11.61 9.26
CA ALA A 304 11.48 -12.08 8.67
C ALA A 304 11.88 -13.48 9.17
N ARG A 305 11.66 -13.77 10.47
CA ARG A 305 11.96 -15.09 11.04
C ARG A 305 10.95 -16.16 10.59
N VAL A 306 9.68 -15.79 10.43
CA VAL A 306 8.64 -16.68 9.87
C VAL A 306 9.05 -17.12 8.46
N GLN A 307 9.45 -16.18 7.59
CA GLN A 307 10.01 -16.50 6.27
C GLN A 307 11.24 -17.41 6.41
N SER A 308 12.18 -17.10 7.30
CA SER A 308 13.39 -17.90 7.48
C SER A 308 13.09 -19.36 7.85
N SER A 309 11.98 -19.61 8.56
CA SER A 309 11.52 -20.94 8.95
C SER A 309 10.84 -21.73 7.83
N ALA A 310 10.57 -21.10 6.68
CA ALA A 310 9.98 -21.77 5.54
C ALA A 310 10.96 -22.78 4.93
N ASN A 311 10.44 -23.82 4.30
CA ASN A 311 11.17 -24.66 3.36
C ASN A 311 11.19 -24.00 1.96
N TYR A 312 11.95 -24.58 1.05
CA TYR A 312 11.94 -24.18 -0.36
C TYR A 312 10.57 -24.43 -0.99
N ALA A 313 10.07 -23.46 -1.77
CA ALA A 313 8.75 -23.47 -2.40
C ALA A 313 7.60 -23.54 -1.39
N GLU A 314 7.78 -22.90 -0.22
CA GLU A 314 6.82 -22.93 0.87
C GLU A 314 6.44 -21.51 1.30
N LEU A 315 5.16 -21.34 1.62
CA LEU A 315 4.60 -20.17 2.26
C LEU A 315 4.25 -20.52 3.71
N VAL A 316 4.77 -19.75 4.67
CA VAL A 316 4.44 -19.88 6.10
C VAL A 316 3.61 -18.68 6.53
N VAL A 317 2.45 -18.92 7.13
CA VAL A 317 1.51 -17.88 7.56
C VAL A 317 1.21 -18.03 9.04
N THR A 318 1.39 -16.96 9.81
CA THR A 318 1.09 -16.98 11.26
C THR A 318 -0.40 -16.85 11.56
N GLN A 319 -0.83 -17.34 12.73
CA GLN A 319 -2.21 -17.24 13.22
C GLN A 319 -2.78 -15.81 13.16
N GLN A 320 -1.99 -14.78 13.46
CA GLN A 320 -2.44 -13.38 13.40
C GLN A 320 -2.91 -12.94 12.00
N VAL A 321 -2.37 -13.58 10.96
CA VAL A 321 -2.79 -13.36 9.57
C VAL A 321 -4.02 -14.22 9.27
N LEU A 322 -4.06 -15.47 9.76
CA LEU A 322 -5.19 -16.38 9.55
C LEU A 322 -6.50 -15.87 10.16
N GLU A 323 -6.42 -15.11 11.24
CA GLU A 323 -7.55 -14.47 11.91
C GLU A 323 -8.04 -13.20 11.17
N ALA A 324 -7.31 -12.72 10.16
CA ALA A 324 -7.73 -11.56 9.38
C ALA A 324 -8.93 -11.91 8.47
N PRO A 325 -9.86 -10.95 8.25
CA PRO A 325 -11.02 -11.16 7.38
C PRO A 325 -10.63 -11.68 5.99
N GLY A 326 -11.42 -12.63 5.46
CA GLY A 326 -11.24 -13.19 4.11
C GLY A 326 -10.13 -14.24 3.95
N VAL A 327 -9.20 -14.39 4.92
CA VAL A 327 -8.07 -15.34 4.76
C VAL A 327 -8.53 -16.80 4.77
N ALA A 328 -9.50 -17.14 5.63
CA ALA A 328 -10.07 -18.48 5.72
C ALA A 328 -10.76 -18.95 4.42
N GLU A 329 -11.15 -18.03 3.54
CA GLU A 329 -11.78 -18.34 2.25
C GLU A 329 -10.75 -18.65 1.15
N ILE A 330 -9.49 -18.29 1.37
CA ILE A 330 -8.38 -18.43 0.40
C ILE A 330 -7.57 -19.70 0.67
N LEU A 331 -7.49 -20.11 1.94
CA LEU A 331 -6.69 -21.26 2.35
C LEU A 331 -7.50 -22.56 2.34
N PRO A 332 -6.87 -23.70 2.01
CA PRO A 332 -7.47 -25.02 2.22
C PRO A 332 -7.88 -25.23 3.68
N SER A 333 -9.02 -25.89 3.90
CA SER A 333 -9.58 -26.11 5.24
C SER A 333 -8.83 -27.15 6.09
N ASP A 334 -7.91 -27.90 5.48
CA ASP A 334 -7.21 -29.06 6.06
C ASP A 334 -5.74 -28.77 6.42
N LEU A 335 -5.30 -27.50 6.36
CA LEU A 335 -3.95 -27.13 6.77
C LEU A 335 -3.72 -27.41 8.26
N ALA A 336 -2.66 -28.16 8.56
CA ALA A 336 -2.26 -28.43 9.93
C ALA A 336 -1.66 -27.18 10.58
N ASN A 337 -2.10 -26.89 11.80
CA ASN A 337 -1.46 -25.90 12.65
C ASN A 337 -0.20 -26.48 13.29
N GLU A 338 0.90 -25.76 13.17
CA GLU A 338 2.17 -26.09 13.79
C GLU A 338 2.58 -25.00 14.77
N THR A 339 3.19 -25.40 15.89
CA THR A 339 3.79 -24.46 16.84
C THR A 339 5.26 -24.27 16.52
N LEU A 340 5.66 -23.01 16.39
CA LEU A 340 6.98 -22.59 15.98
C LEU A 340 7.61 -21.67 17.02
N ILE A 341 8.82 -21.99 17.45
CA ILE A 341 9.63 -21.15 18.34
C ILE A 341 10.63 -20.40 17.48
N LEU A 342 10.42 -19.11 17.32
CA LEU A 342 11.29 -18.25 16.52
C LEU A 342 12.49 -17.84 17.38
N ARG A 343 13.70 -18.20 16.92
CA ARG A 343 14.97 -17.82 17.60
C ARG A 343 14.96 -16.35 18.00
N GLY A 344 15.24 -16.00 19.26
CA GLY A 344 15.28 -14.61 19.73
C GLY A 344 13.91 -13.96 19.93
N LEU A 345 12.83 -14.74 19.79
CA LEU A 345 11.47 -14.49 20.28
C LEU A 345 11.03 -15.72 21.09
N ASP A 346 11.97 -16.30 21.84
CA ASP A 346 11.87 -17.65 22.40
C ASP A 346 10.79 -17.76 23.50
N ASP A 347 10.32 -16.63 24.03
CA ASP A 347 9.31 -16.54 25.07
C ASP A 347 7.86 -16.68 24.56
N LEU A 348 7.64 -16.64 23.24
CA LEU A 348 6.30 -16.69 22.65
C LEU A 348 6.23 -17.70 21.47
N PRO A 349 5.51 -18.82 21.64
CA PRO A 349 5.25 -19.72 20.52
C PRO A 349 4.34 -19.06 19.48
N PHE A 350 4.65 -19.27 18.20
CA PHE A 350 3.82 -18.85 17.07
C PHE A 350 3.10 -20.06 16.52
N ASN A 351 1.77 -19.98 16.40
CA ASN A 351 1.03 -20.95 15.60
C ASN A 351 1.08 -20.52 14.14
N VAL A 352 1.44 -21.45 13.27
CA VAL A 352 1.59 -21.21 11.83
C VAL A 352 0.89 -22.30 11.04
N VAL A 353 0.50 -21.97 9.82
CA VAL A 353 0.20 -22.95 8.77
C VAL A 353 1.25 -22.86 7.67
N ARG A 354 1.49 -23.98 7.01
CA ARG A 354 2.41 -24.07 5.88
C ARG A 354 1.63 -24.44 4.64
N PHE A 355 1.95 -23.78 3.53
CA PHE A 355 1.37 -24.02 2.23
C PHE A 355 2.48 -24.36 1.24
N HIS A 356 2.27 -25.44 0.50
CA HIS A 356 3.11 -25.85 -0.62
C HIS A 356 2.29 -25.74 -1.90
N ASN A 357 2.92 -25.25 -2.96
CA ASN A 357 2.30 -25.16 -4.28
C ASN A 357 2.34 -26.52 -5.02
#